data_AF-A0A1M4E0L6-F1
#
_entry.id   AF-A0A1M4E0L6-F1
#
_cell.length_a   1.000
_cell.length_b   1.000
_cell.length_c   1.000
_cell.angle_alpha   90.00
_cell.angle_beta   90.00
_cell.angle_gamma   90.00
#
_symmetry.space_group_name_H-M   'P 1'
#
loop_
_entity.id
_entity.type
_entity.pdbx_description
1 polymer ?
#
loop_
_entity_poly.entity_id
_entity_poly.type
_entity_poly.pdbx_seq_one_letter_code
_entity_poly.pdbx_strand_id
1 'polypeptide(L)' 'MLYNSLYRADDQLLINTHAYGTPAANAPVMHLNRTDDQGPASTYLTGFNRIWTAAQCRDK' A
#
# COMPACT_ATOMS: atom_id res chain seq x y z
N MET A 1 3.40 2.95 14.57
CA MET A 1 3.25 2.21 13.29
C MET A 1 1.83 2.44 12.80
N LEU A 2 1.67 3.20 11.72
CA LEU A 2 0.41 3.34 11.01
C LEU A 2 0.48 2.37 9.84
N TYR A 3 -0.39 1.37 9.80
CA TYR A 3 -0.48 0.45 8.68
C TYR A 3 -1.45 1.03 7.64
N ASN A 4 -1.29 0.67 6.37
CA ASN A 4 -2.24 0.99 5.31
C ASN A 4 -2.53 -0.29 4.54
N SER A 5 -3.80 -0.51 4.20
CA SER A 5 -4.18 -1.59 3.30
C SER A 5 -3.92 -1.16 1.87
N LEU A 6 -3.25 -2.02 1.12
CA LEU A 6 -2.89 -1.78 -0.28
C LEU A 6 -3.55 -2.86 -1.14
N TYR A 7 -4.31 -2.43 -2.13
CA TYR A 7 -4.91 -3.29 -3.15
C TYR A 7 -4.37 -2.87 -4.50
N ARG A 8 -3.81 -3.82 -5.25
CA ARG A 8 -3.21 -3.58 -6.56
C ARG A 8 -3.87 -4.47 -7.61
N ALA A 9 -4.23 -3.87 -8.74
CA ALA A 9 -4.60 -4.59 -9.96
C ALA A 9 -4.04 -3.80 -11.17
N ASP A 10 -3.32 -4.49 -12.06
CA ASP A 10 -2.66 -3.88 -13.22
C ASP A 10 -1.79 -2.66 -12.85
N ASP A 11 -2.15 -1.48 -13.38
CA ASP A 11 -1.53 -0.19 -13.11
C ASP A 11 -2.36 0.68 -12.16
N GLN A 12 -3.31 0.09 -11.44
CA GLN A 12 -4.15 0.76 -10.44
C GLN A 12 -3.75 0.34 -9.02
N LEU A 13 -3.74 1.32 -8.11
CA LEU A 13 -3.41 1.12 -6.71
C LEU A 13 -4.43 1.83 -5.82
N LEU A 14 -5.13 1.06 -4.99
CA LEU A 14 -6.01 1.59 -3.95
C LEU A 14 -5.30 1.50 -2.60
N ILE A 15 -5.24 2.62 -1.89
CA ILE A 15 -4.56 2.73 -0.61
C ILE A 15 -5.56 3.25 0.41
N ASN A 16 -5.87 2.42 1.40
CA ASN A 16 -6.68 2.83 2.54
C ASN A 16 -5.75 3.32 3.66
N THR A 17 -5.71 4.63 3.87
CA THR A 17 -4.85 5.26 4.89
C THR A 17 -5.59 5.35 6.21
N HIS A 18 -4.98 4.84 7.28
CA HIS A 18 -5.56 4.96 8.61
C HIS A 18 -5.55 6.41 9.11
N ALA A 19 -6.71 7.07 9.06
CA ALA A 19 -6.89 8.36 9.72
C ALA A 19 -7.21 8.15 11.21
N TYR A 20 -6.54 8.91 12.08
CA TYR A 20 -6.79 8.85 13.52
C TYR A 20 -8.27 9.17 13.83
N GLY A 21 -8.88 8.41 14.75
CA GLY A 21 -10.28 8.56 15.11
C GLY A 21 -11.29 8.12 14.03
N THR A 22 -10.82 7.56 12.91
CA THR A 22 -11.69 7.10 11.81
C THR A 22 -11.64 5.58 11.68
N PRO A 23 -12.79 4.87 11.72
CA PRO A 23 -12.84 3.44 11.42
C PRO A 23 -12.31 3.16 10.01
N ALA A 24 -11.59 2.05 9.83
CA ALA A 24 -10.97 1.71 8.53
C ALA A 24 -11.97 1.64 7.37
N ALA A 25 -13.23 1.25 7.63
CA ALA A 25 -14.28 1.22 6.62
C ALA A 25 -14.73 2.61 6.14
N ASN A 26 -14.51 3.64 6.97
CA ASN A 26 -14.89 5.04 6.70
C ASN A 26 -13.67 5.91 6.38
N ALA A 27 -12.47 5.32 6.36
CA ALA A 27 -11.25 6.03 6.07
C ALA A 27 -11.16 6.35 4.56
N PRO A 28 -10.53 7.48 4.19
CA PRO A 28 -10.38 7.84 2.79
C PRO A 28 -9.51 6.83 2.06
N VAL A 29 -9.94 6.46 0.85
CA VAL A 29 -9.17 5.61 -0.06
C VAL A 29 -8.58 6.48 -1.16
N MET A 30 -7.25 6.44 -1.29
CA MET A 30 -6.55 7.06 -2.41
C MET A 30 -6.50 6.09 -3.58
N HIS A 31 -6.90 6.55 -4.76
CA HIS A 31 -6.74 5.81 -6.01
C HIS A 31 -5.58 6.42 -6.81
N LEU A 32 -4.52 5.64 -7.01
CA LEU A 32 -3.31 6.05 -7.70
C LEU A 32 -3.12 5.21 -8.96
N ASN A 33 -2.74 5.87 -10.04
CA ASN A 33 -2.35 5.21 -11.28
C ASN A 33 -0.82 5.13 -11.34
N ARG A 34 -0.30 3.99 -11.75
CA ARG A 34 1.12 3.82 -12.05
C ARG A 34 1.38 4.23 -13.50
N THR A 35 1.41 5.53 -13.74
CA THR A 35 1.70 6.12 -15.05
C THR A 35 3.19 6.29 -15.31
N ASP A 36 4.01 6.30 -14.26
CA ASP A 36 5.45 6.46 -14.33
C ASP A 36 6.16 5.72 -13.16
N ASP A 37 7.46 5.51 -13.30
CA ASP A 37 8.28 4.75 -12.36
C ASP A 37 8.73 5.56 -11.12
N GLN A 38 8.41 6.85 -11.03
CA GLN A 38 8.84 7.75 -9.94
C GLN A 38 7.65 8.37 -9.19
N GLY A 39 6.44 7.94 -9.50
CA GLY A 39 5.22 8.53 -9.01
C GLY A 39 4.82 8.00 -7.63
N PRO A 40 3.72 8.54 -7.08
CA PRO A 40 3.21 8.13 -5.78
C PRO A 40 2.96 6.62 -5.69
N ALA A 41 2.40 5.99 -6.74
CA ALA A 41 2.19 4.55 -6.78
C ALA A 41 3.52 3.77 -6.69
N SER A 42 4.56 4.21 -7.38
CA SER A 42 5.88 3.57 -7.35
C SER A 42 6.52 3.61 -5.94
N THR A 43 6.31 4.70 -5.20
CA THR A 43 6.80 4.82 -3.82
C THR A 43 6.23 3.73 -2.90
N TYR A 44 4.91 3.52 -2.95
CA TYR A 44 4.26 2.47 -2.15
C TYR A 44 4.68 1.06 -2.58
N LEU A 45 4.78 0.81 -3.90
CA LEU A 45 5.20 -0.49 -4.42
C LEU A 45 6.65 -0.82 -4.10
N THR A 46 7.55 0.17 -4.13
CA THR A 46 8.95 0.00 -3.74
C THR A 46 9.06 -0.41 -2.27
N GLY A 47 8.31 0.26 -1.38
CA GLY A 47 8.26 -0.09 0.04
C GLY A 47 7.71 -1.50 0.27
N PHE A 48 6.60 -1.85 -0.38
CA PHE A 48 6.01 -3.18 -0.32
C PHE A 48 6.99 -4.26 -0.79
N ASN A 49 7.60 -4.09 -1.97
CA ASN A 49 8.53 -5.06 -2.55
C ASN A 49 9.75 -5.29 -1.68
N ARG A 50 10.27 -4.24 -1.02
CA ARG A 50 11.38 -4.36 -0.08
C ARG A 50 11.04 -5.27 1.10
N ILE A 51 9.86 -5.10 1.69
CA ILE A 51 9.39 -5.94 2.80
C ILE A 51 9.12 -7.37 2.30
N TRP A 52 8.43 -7.50 1.17
CA TRP A 52 8.08 -8.78 0.59
C TRP A 52 9.32 -9.63 0.25
N THR A 53 10.33 -9.01 -0.35
CA THR A 53 11.60 -9.68 -0.70
C THR A 53 12.39 -10.10 0.55
N ALA A 54 12.29 -9.33 1.63
CA ALA A 54 12.94 -9.65 2.90
C ALA A 54 12.13 -10.62 3.78
N ALA A 55 10.87 -10.89 3.43
CA ALA A 55 10.01 -11.77 4.21
C ALA A 55 10.49 -13.22 4.08
N GLN A 56 10.61 -13.90 5.22
CA GLN A 56 10.94 -15.31 5.29
C GLN A 56 9.76 -16.06 5.89
N CYS A 57 9.53 -17.28 5.42
CA CYS A 57 8.61 -18.19 6.09
C CYS A 57 9.16 -18.42 7.50
N ARG A 58 8.35 -18.12 8.53
CA ARG A 58 8.70 -18.55 9.88
C ARG A 58 8.30 -20.00 10.03
N ASP A 59 9.27 -20.84 10.39
CA ASP A 59 8.99 -22.19 10.86
C ASP A 59 8.15 -22.09 12.14
N LYS A 60 7.13 -22.97 12.23
CA LYS A 60 6.12 -22.95 13.29
C LYS A 60 6.67 -23.46 14.62
#